data_AF-A0A0A6ZE61-F1
#
_entry.id   AF-A0A0A6ZE61-F1
#
_cell.length_a   1.000
_cell.length_b   1.000
_cell.length_c   1.000
_cell.angle_alpha   90.00
_cell.angle_beta   90.00
_cell.angle_gamma   90.00
#
_symmetry.space_group_name_H-M   'P 1'
#
loop_
_entity.id
_entity.type
_entity.pdbx_description
1 polymer ?
#
loop_
_entity_poly.entity_id
_entity_poly.type
_entity_poly.pdbx_seq_one_letter_code
_entity_poly.pdbx_strand_id
1 'polypeptide(L)'
;FLLGFGLSEIPKSIWRNADWTTRQKVLSHKIAQMAVKLDDAHQELSNAIVVAQATSKQMSKRDPLRPYMDVIDDMLAQMFREDPSFKPQGGRLGENDMDYDTDEKSMATLRRHLRNAREEYYRYKSEYMTYVREALELEDTIKNYERR
;
A
#
# COMPACT_ATOMS: atom_id res chain seq x y z
N PHE A 1 46.56 -27.43 -10.47
CA PHE A 1 45.10 -27.59 -10.37
C PHE A 1 44.46 -26.35 -9.76
N LEU A 2 44.33 -25.23 -10.50
CA LEU A 2 43.73 -23.97 -9.99
C LEU A 2 43.00 -23.19 -11.11
N LEU A 3 42.34 -23.89 -12.03
CA LEU A 3 41.52 -23.26 -13.11
C LEU A 3 40.06 -23.77 -13.11
N GLY A 4 39.70 -24.69 -12.21
CA GLY A 4 38.40 -25.36 -12.20
C GLY A 4 37.39 -24.89 -11.15
N PHE A 5 37.82 -24.14 -10.13
CA PHE A 5 36.97 -23.80 -8.97
C PHE A 5 36.43 -22.35 -8.98
N GLY A 6 36.82 -21.51 -9.95
CA GLY A 6 36.41 -20.10 -10.00
C GLY A 6 35.02 -19.83 -10.61
N LEU A 7 34.44 -20.82 -11.31
CA LEU A 7 33.12 -20.68 -11.98
C LEU A 7 31.99 -21.40 -11.25
N SER A 8 32.31 -22.20 -10.22
CA SER A 8 31.33 -23.04 -9.48
C SER A 8 30.51 -22.26 -8.45
N GLU A 9 30.92 -21.04 -8.10
CA GLU A 9 30.30 -20.28 -7.00
C GLU A 9 29.67 -18.96 -7.43
N ILE A 10 29.59 -18.66 -8.73
CA ILE A 10 28.76 -17.52 -9.16
C ILE A 10 27.30 -17.93 -8.89
N PRO A 11 26.62 -17.29 -7.93
CA PRO A 11 25.25 -17.66 -7.60
C PRO A 11 24.39 -17.56 -8.85
N LYS A 12 23.52 -18.54 -9.09
CA LYS A 12 22.61 -18.54 -10.26
C LYS A 12 21.79 -17.25 -10.37
N SER A 13 21.62 -16.51 -9.27
CA SER A 13 21.00 -15.18 -9.24
C SER A 13 21.80 -14.11 -10.00
N ILE A 14 23.13 -14.14 -9.98
CA ILE A 14 23.97 -13.18 -10.74
C ILE A 14 23.80 -13.43 -12.23
N TRP A 15 23.84 -14.68 -12.68
CA TRP A 15 23.61 -15.03 -14.09
C TRP A 15 22.21 -14.66 -14.56
N ARG A 16 21.17 -14.91 -13.74
CA ARG A 16 19.79 -14.49 -14.08
C ARG A 16 19.60 -12.98 -14.10
N ASN A 17 20.39 -12.24 -13.31
CA ASN A 17 20.35 -10.78 -13.28
C ASN A 17 21.26 -10.12 -14.33
N ALA A 18 22.17 -10.88 -14.95
CA ALA A 18 23.05 -10.39 -16.01
C ALA A 18 22.31 -10.17 -17.34
N ASP A 19 21.26 -10.94 -17.61
CA ASP A 19 20.38 -10.72 -18.75
C ASP A 19 19.38 -9.60 -18.46
N TRP A 20 19.65 -8.41 -19.01
CA TRP A 20 18.84 -7.21 -18.85
C TRP A 20 17.36 -7.43 -19.23
N THR A 21 17.10 -8.20 -20.30
CA THR A 21 15.75 -8.51 -20.80
C THR A 21 14.97 -9.42 -19.85
N THR A 22 15.64 -10.43 -19.26
CA THR A 22 15.04 -11.33 -18.28
C THR A 22 14.74 -10.58 -16.98
N ARG A 23 15.67 -9.72 -16.54
CA ARG A 23 15.49 -8.87 -15.36
C ARG A 23 14.34 -7.88 -15.52
N GLN A 24 14.24 -7.22 -16.68
CA GLN A 24 13.15 -6.29 -16.98
C GLN A 24 11.79 -7.02 -16.93
N LYS A 25 11.66 -8.19 -17.55
CA LYS A 25 10.43 -9.01 -17.50
C LYS A 25 10.02 -9.38 -16.08
N VAL A 26 10.97 -9.80 -15.25
CA VAL A 26 10.71 -10.14 -13.84
C VAL A 26 10.27 -8.92 -13.05
N LEU A 27 10.92 -7.77 -13.24
CA LEU A 27 10.53 -6.51 -12.58
C LEU A 27 9.15 -6.05 -13.02
N SER A 28 8.83 -6.07 -14.32
CA SER A 28 7.49 -5.73 -14.82
C SER A 28 6.42 -6.63 -14.21
N HIS A 29 6.69 -7.94 -14.10
CA HIS A 29 5.75 -8.87 -13.45
C HIS A 29 5.55 -8.56 -11.97
N LYS A 30 6.63 -8.27 -11.23
CA LYS A 30 6.55 -7.87 -9.81
C LYS A 30 5.80 -6.56 -9.64
N ILE A 31 6.09 -5.54 -10.46
CA ILE A 31 5.40 -4.25 -10.45
C ILE A 31 3.90 -4.45 -10.69
N ALA A 32 3.52 -5.27 -11.67
CA ALA A 32 2.12 -5.57 -11.94
C ALA A 32 1.43 -6.26 -10.74
N GLN A 33 2.07 -7.27 -10.13
CA GLN A 33 1.53 -7.91 -8.94
C GLN A 33 1.40 -6.94 -7.76
N MET A 34 2.39 -6.07 -7.55
CA MET A 34 2.36 -5.08 -6.47
C MET A 34 1.35 -3.97 -6.72
N ALA A 35 1.13 -3.58 -7.98
CA ALA A 35 0.11 -2.61 -8.35
C ALA A 35 -1.29 -3.11 -7.98
N VAL A 36 -1.59 -4.40 -8.23
CA VAL A 36 -2.87 -5.00 -7.83
C VAL A 36 -3.04 -4.96 -6.32
N LYS A 37 -2.03 -5.40 -5.54
CA LYS A 37 -2.09 -5.36 -4.07
C LYS A 37 -2.22 -3.95 -3.51
N LEU A 38 -1.56 -2.98 -4.15
CA LEU A 38 -1.65 -1.58 -3.76
C LEU A 38 -3.06 -1.03 -4.02
N ASP A 39 -3.68 -1.40 -5.13
CA ASP A 39 -5.05 -1.00 -5.46
C ASP A 39 -6.06 -1.63 -4.50
N ASP A 40 -5.92 -2.91 -4.18
CA ASP A 40 -6.74 -3.60 -3.18
C ASP A 40 -6.64 -2.91 -1.80
N ALA A 41 -5.41 -2.63 -1.34
CA ALA A 41 -5.19 -1.93 -0.07
C ALA A 41 -5.68 -0.46 -0.09
N HIS A 42 -5.56 0.22 -1.25
CA HIS A 42 -6.12 1.56 -1.45
C HIS A 42 -7.64 1.54 -1.33
N GLN A 43 -8.29 0.50 -1.87
CA GLN A 43 -9.74 0.33 -1.78
C GLN A 43 -10.17 0.03 -0.34
N GLU A 44 -9.50 -0.87 0.38
CA GLU A 44 -9.81 -1.18 1.78
C GLU A 44 -9.71 0.05 2.67
N LEU A 45 -8.63 0.82 2.55
CA LEU A 45 -8.49 2.06 3.30
C LEU A 45 -9.55 3.10 2.92
N SER A 46 -9.87 3.21 1.62
CA SER A 46 -10.94 4.11 1.15
C SER A 46 -12.28 3.75 1.77
N ASN A 47 -12.62 2.47 1.82
CA ASN A 47 -13.83 1.97 2.44
C ASN A 47 -13.87 2.31 3.93
N ALA A 48 -12.79 2.03 4.67
CA ALA A 48 -12.70 2.33 6.10
C ALA A 48 -12.88 3.84 6.40
N ILE A 49 -12.33 4.71 5.55
CA ILE A 49 -12.52 6.17 5.66
C ILE A 49 -13.99 6.54 5.43
N VAL A 50 -14.62 5.99 4.39
CA VAL A 50 -16.03 6.29 4.08
C VAL A 50 -16.95 5.83 5.19
N VAL A 51 -16.71 4.63 5.74
CA VAL A 51 -17.43 4.10 6.91
C VAL A 51 -17.27 5.04 8.10
N ALA A 52 -16.04 5.42 8.45
CA ALA A 52 -15.79 6.35 9.55
C ALA A 52 -16.52 7.69 9.34
N GLN A 53 -16.47 8.25 8.13
CA GLN A 53 -17.21 9.48 7.82
C GLN A 53 -18.73 9.31 7.90
N ALA A 54 -19.26 8.17 7.48
CA ALA A 54 -20.69 7.85 7.59
C ALA A 54 -21.11 7.74 9.06
N THR A 55 -20.34 7.03 9.88
CA THR A 55 -20.56 6.89 11.32
C THR A 55 -20.50 8.24 12.03
N SER A 56 -19.49 9.10 11.74
CA SER A 56 -19.40 10.45 12.33
C SER A 56 -20.62 11.32 11.99
N LYS A 57 -21.20 11.15 10.79
CA LYS A 57 -22.43 11.85 10.35
C LYS A 57 -23.71 11.29 10.98
N GLN A 58 -23.78 10.00 11.24
CA GLN A 58 -24.93 9.36 11.88
C GLN A 58 -25.00 9.71 13.38
N MET A 59 -23.86 9.91 14.04
CA MET A 59 -23.81 10.28 15.46
C MET A 59 -24.26 11.71 15.72
N SER A 60 -25.09 11.88 16.75
CA SER A 60 -25.45 13.21 17.25
C SER A 60 -24.26 13.89 17.93
N LYS A 61 -24.15 15.21 17.82
CA LYS A 61 -23.12 16.00 18.52
C LYS A 61 -23.19 15.90 20.05
N ARG A 62 -24.31 15.41 20.60
CA ARG A 62 -24.56 15.25 22.04
C ARG A 62 -24.41 13.81 22.52
N ASP A 63 -23.96 12.91 21.64
CA ASP A 63 -23.76 11.51 21.98
C ASP A 63 -22.63 11.36 23.02
N PRO A 64 -22.83 10.59 24.11
CA PRO A 64 -21.76 10.27 25.06
C PRO A 64 -20.50 9.67 24.42
N LEU A 65 -20.64 8.98 23.28
CA LEU A 65 -19.52 8.36 22.56
C LEU A 65 -18.82 9.31 21.56
N ARG A 66 -19.28 10.55 21.43
CA ARG A 66 -18.69 11.54 20.51
C ARG A 66 -17.17 11.74 20.71
N PRO A 67 -16.63 11.79 21.94
CA PRO A 67 -15.20 11.96 22.14
C PRO A 67 -14.35 10.85 21.52
N TYR A 68 -14.86 9.61 21.44
CA TYR A 68 -14.15 8.51 20.79
C TYR A 68 -14.09 8.69 19.27
N MET A 69 -15.17 9.19 18.68
CA MET A 69 -15.22 9.48 17.26
C MET A 69 -14.34 10.68 16.90
N ASP A 70 -14.26 11.70 17.77
CA ASP A 70 -13.40 12.85 17.53
C ASP A 70 -11.91 12.45 17.46
N VAL A 71 -11.47 11.42 18.22
CA VAL A 71 -10.11 10.84 18.08
C VAL A 71 -9.89 10.19 16.71
N ILE A 72 -10.93 9.56 16.16
CA ILE A 72 -10.88 8.94 14.83
C ILE A 72 -10.85 10.04 13.75
N ASP A 73 -11.68 11.07 13.89
CA ASP A 73 -11.72 12.23 12.99
C ASP A 73 -10.37 12.99 12.99
N ASP A 74 -9.73 13.14 14.15
CA ASP A 74 -8.38 13.72 14.27
C ASP A 74 -7.32 12.88 13.54
N MET A 75 -7.41 11.55 13.64
CA MET A 75 -6.50 10.63 12.94
C MET A 75 -6.68 10.73 11.41
N LEU A 76 -7.92 10.85 10.93
CA LEU A 76 -8.21 11.09 9.51
C LEU A 76 -7.67 12.45 9.06
N ALA A 77 -7.86 13.50 9.87
CA ALA A 77 -7.34 14.82 9.56
C ALA A 77 -5.80 14.84 9.49
N GLN A 78 -5.12 14.12 10.39
CA GLN A 78 -3.66 13.94 10.34
C GLN A 78 -3.25 13.22 9.05
N MET A 79 -3.94 12.13 8.69
CA MET A 79 -3.65 11.40 7.46
C MET A 79 -3.77 12.28 6.21
N PHE A 80 -4.83 13.08 6.07
CA PHE A 80 -4.99 13.96 4.92
C PHE A 80 -3.98 15.12 4.88
N ARG A 81 -3.42 15.52 6.04
CA ARG A 81 -2.31 16.49 6.09
C ARG A 81 -1.00 15.86 5.60
N GLU A 82 -0.75 14.61 5.95
CA GLU A 82 0.45 13.88 5.54
C GLU A 82 0.42 13.52 4.05
N ASP A 83 -0.73 13.08 3.54
CA ASP A 83 -0.91 12.73 2.12
C ASP A 83 -2.13 13.44 1.50
N PRO A 84 -1.97 14.70 1.06
CA PRO A 84 -3.04 15.45 0.38
C PRO A 84 -3.43 14.85 -0.98
N SER A 85 -2.58 13.98 -1.54
CA SER A 85 -2.83 13.36 -2.84
C SER A 85 -3.77 12.16 -2.74
N PHE A 86 -3.95 11.63 -1.52
CA PHE A 86 -4.82 10.50 -1.28
C PHE A 86 -6.28 10.87 -1.53
N LYS A 87 -6.90 10.21 -2.53
CA LYS A 87 -8.32 10.36 -2.83
C LYS A 87 -9.04 9.05 -2.51
N PRO A 88 -9.97 9.04 -1.53
CA PRO A 88 -10.74 7.85 -1.24
C PRO A 88 -11.58 7.46 -2.46
N GLN A 89 -11.43 6.23 -2.94
CA GLN A 89 -12.28 5.65 -3.97
C GLN A 89 -13.57 5.11 -3.32
N GLY A 90 -14.69 5.79 -3.55
CA GLY A 90 -16.01 5.31 -3.12
C GLY A 90 -16.57 4.33 -4.15
N GLY A 91 -17.00 3.14 -3.74
CA GLY A 91 -17.73 2.25 -4.64
C GLY A 91 -17.86 0.77 -4.25
N ARG A 92 -17.05 0.24 -3.33
CA ARG A 92 -17.12 -1.18 -2.91
C ARG A 92 -17.35 -1.30 -1.40
N LEU A 93 -18.44 -0.76 -0.90
CA LEU A 93 -18.89 -1.03 0.48
C LEU A 93 -19.59 -2.39 0.49
N GLY A 94 -19.08 -3.35 1.25
CA GLY A 94 -19.76 -4.62 1.51
C GLY A 94 -20.89 -4.43 2.53
N GLU A 95 -21.89 -5.31 2.52
CA GLU A 95 -23.04 -5.23 3.45
C GLU A 95 -22.61 -5.22 4.93
N ASN A 96 -21.50 -5.89 5.28
CA ASN A 96 -20.93 -5.93 6.63
C ASN A 96 -20.19 -4.64 7.04
N ASP A 97 -19.90 -3.71 6.10
CA ASP A 97 -19.12 -2.50 6.39
C ASP A 97 -19.96 -1.43 7.12
N MET A 98 -21.28 -1.60 7.20
CA MET A 98 -22.21 -0.65 7.81
C MET A 98 -22.69 -1.06 9.21
N ASP A 99 -22.29 -2.24 9.71
CA ASP A 99 -22.74 -2.80 10.99
C ASP A 99 -21.90 -2.30 12.18
N TYR A 100 -21.70 -0.99 12.27
CA TYR A 100 -21.09 -0.39 13.45
C TYR A 100 -22.18 0.04 14.41
N ASP A 101 -22.41 -0.78 15.43
CA ASP A 101 -23.22 -0.38 16.57
C ASP A 101 -22.58 0.83 17.25
N THR A 102 -23.38 1.75 17.78
CA THR A 102 -22.87 2.85 18.62
C THR A 102 -22.50 2.32 20.01
N ASP A 103 -21.52 1.42 20.05
CA ASP A 103 -20.93 0.87 21.26
C ASP A 103 -19.40 1.13 21.30
N GLU A 104 -18.83 1.08 22.50
CA GLU A 104 -17.40 1.36 22.68
C GLU A 104 -16.51 0.36 21.94
N LYS A 105 -16.97 -0.90 21.80
CA LYS A 105 -16.20 -1.95 21.12
C LYS A 105 -16.14 -1.68 19.62
N SER A 106 -17.24 -1.28 18.99
CA SER A 106 -17.25 -0.95 17.56
C SER A 106 -16.40 0.28 17.24
N MET A 107 -16.33 1.26 18.16
CA MET A 107 -15.41 2.40 17.97
C MET A 107 -13.94 1.98 18.05
N ALA A 108 -13.61 1.05 18.96
CA ALA A 108 -12.27 0.51 19.07
C ALA A 108 -11.88 -0.36 17.85
N THR A 109 -12.81 -1.17 17.32
CA THR A 109 -12.58 -1.95 16.10
C THR A 109 -12.42 -1.06 14.89
N LEU A 110 -13.25 -0.01 14.73
CA LEU A 110 -13.13 0.96 13.64
C LEU A 110 -11.76 1.65 13.63
N ARG A 111 -11.33 2.14 14.81
CA ARG A 111 -10.00 2.77 14.94
C ARG A 111 -8.88 1.79 14.61
N ARG A 112 -8.96 0.55 15.08
CA ARG A 112 -7.96 -0.50 14.79
C ARG A 112 -7.93 -0.84 13.30
N HIS A 113 -9.10 -0.97 12.68
CA HIS A 113 -9.23 -1.28 11.27
C HIS A 113 -8.63 -0.17 10.39
N LEU A 114 -8.96 1.09 10.67
CA LEU A 114 -8.34 2.25 10.01
C LEU A 114 -6.81 2.26 10.13
N ARG A 115 -6.29 2.00 11.33
CA ARG A 115 -4.83 1.98 11.55
C ARG A 115 -4.16 0.87 10.73
N ASN A 116 -4.74 -0.34 10.74
CA ASN A 116 -4.20 -1.47 10.01
C ASN A 116 -4.24 -1.23 8.49
N ALA A 117 -5.39 -0.77 7.96
CA ALA A 117 -5.53 -0.45 6.54
C ALA A 117 -4.52 0.63 6.11
N ARG A 118 -4.26 1.61 6.98
CA ARG A 118 -3.25 2.65 6.74
C ARG A 118 -1.84 2.09 6.65
N GLU A 119 -1.46 1.27 7.62
CA GLU A 119 -0.15 0.63 7.63
C GLU A 119 0.05 -0.28 6.42
N GLU A 120 -0.97 -1.04 6.02
CA GLU A 120 -0.92 -1.89 4.83
C GLU A 120 -0.79 -1.10 3.53
N TYR A 121 -1.58 -0.04 3.36
CA TYR A 121 -1.46 0.86 2.21
C TYR A 121 -0.04 1.44 2.08
N TYR A 122 0.51 2.00 3.17
CA TYR A 122 1.86 2.58 3.14
C TYR A 122 2.94 1.53 2.93
N ARG A 123 2.77 0.31 3.47
CA ARG A 123 3.68 -0.80 3.22
C ARG A 123 3.73 -1.13 1.74
N TYR A 124 2.58 -1.39 1.11
CA TYR A 124 2.53 -1.72 -0.31
C TYR A 124 2.96 -0.56 -1.21
N LYS A 125 2.67 0.69 -0.83
CA LYS A 125 3.16 1.89 -1.53
C LYS A 125 4.69 1.94 -1.53
N SER A 126 5.33 1.65 -0.40
CA SER A 126 6.80 1.62 -0.30
C SER A 126 7.43 0.49 -1.12
N GLU A 127 6.83 -0.69 -1.10
CA GLU A 127 7.29 -1.85 -1.88
C GLU A 127 7.16 -1.58 -3.39
N TYR A 128 6.01 -1.05 -3.82
CA TYR A 128 5.76 -0.64 -5.20
C TYR A 128 6.78 0.41 -5.68
N MET A 129 6.99 1.48 -4.90
CA MET A 129 7.97 2.53 -5.22
C MET A 129 9.39 1.98 -5.36
N THR A 130 9.75 0.99 -4.54
CA THR A 130 11.07 0.35 -4.61
C THR A 130 11.25 -0.41 -5.92
N TYR A 131 10.26 -1.21 -6.33
CA TYR A 131 10.32 -1.94 -7.60
C TYR A 131 10.28 -1.02 -8.82
N VAL A 132 9.46 0.03 -8.79
CA VAL A 132 9.41 1.02 -9.88
C VAL A 132 10.74 1.75 -10.00
N ARG A 133 11.35 2.15 -8.88
CA ARG A 133 12.68 2.76 -8.89
C ARG A 133 13.73 1.83 -9.50
N GLU A 134 13.74 0.56 -9.09
CA GLU A 134 14.67 -0.43 -9.64
C GLU A 134 14.49 -0.62 -11.15
N ALA A 135 13.25 -0.62 -11.64
CA ALA A 135 12.98 -0.72 -13.07
C ALA A 135 13.44 0.53 -13.84
N LEU A 136 13.24 1.74 -13.30
CA LEU A 136 13.73 2.98 -13.90
C LEU A 136 15.26 3.02 -13.97
N GLU A 137 15.94 2.65 -12.88
CA GLU A 137 17.40 2.56 -12.85
C GLU A 137 17.92 1.55 -13.89
N LEU A 138 17.25 0.40 -14.03
CA LEU A 138 17.59 -0.60 -15.04
C LEU A 138 17.45 -0.03 -16.46
N GLU A 139 16.34 0.64 -16.77
CA GLU A 139 16.15 1.28 -18.08
C GLU A 139 17.21 2.34 -18.39
N ASP A 140 17.58 3.15 -17.40
CA ASP A 140 18.63 4.16 -17.55
C ASP A 140 19.99 3.50 -17.81
N THR A 141 20.31 2.38 -17.15
CA THR A 141 21.55 1.64 -17.45
C THR A 141 21.56 1.11 -18.88
N ILE A 142 20.46 0.52 -19.36
CA ILE A 142 20.34 -0.02 -20.73
C ILE A 142 20.53 1.11 -21.76
N LYS A 143 19.82 2.24 -21.61
CA LYS A 143 19.94 3.40 -22.51
C LYS A 143 21.36 3.97 -22.56
N ASN A 144 22.08 3.94 -21.42
CA ASN A 144 23.47 4.39 -21.38
C ASN A 144 24.42 3.44 -22.11
N TYR A 145 24.18 2.13 -22.05
CA TYR A 145 24.94 1.15 -22.83
C TYR A 145 24.68 1.25 -24.33
N GLU A 146 23.44 1.52 -24.76
CA GLU A 146 23.09 1.67 -26.17
C GLU A 146 23.67 2.93 -26.85
N ARG A 147 24.07 3.94 -26.06
CA ARG A 147 24.67 5.19 -26.56
C ARG A 147 26.20 5.15 -26.68
N ARG A 148 26.85 4.09 -26.20
CA ARG A 148 28.30 3.89 -26.29
C ARG A 148 28.64 2.97 -27.45
#